data_AF-A0A4Y7LIP8-F1
#
_entry.id   AF-A0A4Y7LIP8-F1
#
_cell.length_a   1.000
_cell.length_b   1.000
_cell.length_c   1.000
_cell.angle_alpha   90.00
_cell.angle_beta   90.00
_cell.angle_gamma   90.00
#
_symmetry.space_group_name_H-M   'P 1'
#
loop_
_entity.id
_entity.type
_entity.pdbx_description
1 polymer ?
#
loop_
_entity_poly.entity_id
_entity_poly.type
_entity_poly.pdbx_seq_one_letter_code
_entity_poly.pdbx_strand_id
1 'polypeptide(L)'
;MGAHSGSDTSVYQTDSYWWIITLSRDTSRLDNKTGLGCDLCRIILDFGLSISKGDVSTNGKWCYVVLWVIPHSFSSNIRWKSLKNQLVSVCASNSASFYFNQQSDSKSSSSPLVYLLKFCCLDRKGLLHDVTKVLCELELTIQRVKVMTTPDDKVMDMFFVTDNLELLHTKKRRDDTCRSLYAILGDSCISCDLQLPGPEYDALQQGVSSPPPTVAEELFCCELSEKENLSHALSPDLNKLKSPGVTIDNSSSPAHTLLQIHCVDQKGLLYGIMRTLKDCNIQDGKKLLGSEKQSSLCFRLKVEMLHPLRVIISNRGPDTELLVANPVEICGKGRPRVFYDVTLALKVLGICIFSAEIGWNLTSDRQ
;
A
#
# COMPACT_ATOMS: atom_id res chain seq x y z
N MET A 1 -36.09 -15.56 19.42
CA MET A 1 -34.83 -14.89 19.82
C MET A 1 -34.03 -14.65 18.56
N GLY A 2 -33.91 -13.39 18.13
CA GLY A 2 -33.29 -13.02 16.86
C GLY A 2 -31.78 -13.22 16.89
N ALA A 3 -31.25 -14.05 15.99
CA ALA A 3 -29.83 -14.16 15.77
C ALA A 3 -29.34 -12.89 15.05
N HIS A 4 -28.53 -12.08 15.73
CA HIS A 4 -27.80 -11.00 15.10
C HIS A 4 -26.79 -11.60 14.12
N SER A 5 -27.11 -11.50 12.82
CA SER A 5 -26.32 -12.02 11.69
C SER A 5 -25.29 -10.98 11.20
N GLY A 6 -24.52 -10.40 12.12
CA GLY A 6 -23.54 -9.35 11.84
C GLY A 6 -22.10 -9.84 11.98
N SER A 7 -21.21 -9.34 11.11
CA SER A 7 -19.77 -9.38 11.39
C SER A 7 -19.45 -8.42 12.52
N ASP A 8 -18.97 -8.93 13.65
CA ASP A 8 -18.61 -8.10 14.79
C ASP A 8 -17.14 -7.70 14.71
N THR A 9 -16.89 -6.39 14.72
CA THR A 9 -15.56 -5.80 14.85
C THR A 9 -15.48 -5.02 16.13
N SER A 10 -14.49 -5.34 16.96
CA SER A 10 -14.21 -4.61 18.18
C SER A 10 -12.75 -4.18 18.23
N VAL A 11 -12.53 -3.00 18.79
CA VAL A 11 -11.22 -2.37 18.88
C VAL A 11 -11.05 -1.97 20.34
N TYR A 12 -10.02 -2.51 20.99
CA TYR A 12 -9.73 -2.29 22.39
C TYR A 12 -8.34 -1.67 22.55
N GLN A 13 -8.20 -0.69 23.42
CA GLN A 13 -6.90 -0.15 23.80
C GLN A 13 -6.42 -0.84 25.06
N THR A 14 -5.15 -1.25 25.08
CA THR A 14 -4.48 -1.73 26.29
C THR A 14 -3.76 -0.57 26.99
N ASP A 15 -3.43 -0.75 28.26
CA ASP A 15 -2.72 0.25 29.09
C ASP A 15 -1.33 0.61 28.53
N SER A 16 -0.78 -0.18 27.60
CA SER A 16 0.56 -0.03 27.04
C SER A 16 0.60 0.59 25.63
N TYR A 17 -0.45 1.30 25.21
CA TYR A 17 -0.60 1.88 23.85
C TYR A 17 -0.78 0.88 22.71
N TRP A 18 -0.98 -0.40 23.02
CA TRP A 18 -1.29 -1.41 22.01
C TRP A 18 -2.80 -1.46 21.79
N TRP A 19 -3.20 -1.61 20.53
CA TRP A 19 -4.60 -1.76 20.17
C TRP A 19 -4.85 -3.18 19.70
N ILE A 20 -5.91 -3.80 20.23
CA ILE A 20 -6.36 -5.13 19.85
C ILE A 20 -7.57 -4.97 18.97
N ILE A 21 -7.43 -5.42 17.72
CA ILE A 21 -8.53 -5.47 16.75
C ILE A 21 -9.01 -6.91 16.69
N THR A 22 -10.24 -7.14 17.11
CA THR A 22 -10.90 -8.45 17.04
C THR A 22 -11.98 -8.41 15.97
N LEU A 23 -11.92 -9.35 15.03
CA LEU A 23 -12.86 -9.48 13.93
C LEU A 23 -13.46 -10.88 13.96
N SER A 24 -14.78 -10.96 13.94
CA SER A 24 -15.53 -12.20 13.73
C SER A 24 -16.34 -12.09 12.44
N ARG A 25 -16.14 -13.04 11.52
CA ARG A 25 -16.85 -13.06 10.23
C ARG A 25 -17.39 -14.44 9.93
N ASP A 26 -18.65 -14.49 9.49
CA ASP A 26 -19.28 -15.68 8.94
C ASP A 26 -18.75 -15.95 7.52
N THR A 27 -18.11 -17.10 7.33
CA THR A 27 -17.55 -17.59 6.07
C THR A 27 -18.52 -18.43 5.25
N SER A 28 -19.72 -18.74 5.76
CA SER A 28 -20.77 -19.42 4.97
C SER A 28 -21.31 -18.56 3.81
N ARG A 29 -21.06 -17.24 3.84
CA ARG A 29 -21.38 -16.29 2.75
C ARG A 29 -20.23 -16.07 1.76
N LEU A 30 -19.11 -16.78 1.91
CA LEU A 30 -17.91 -16.63 1.08
C LEU A 30 -17.89 -17.69 -0.02
N ASP A 31 -18.58 -17.42 -1.13
CA ASP A 31 -18.23 -18.08 -2.39
C ASP A 31 -16.88 -17.51 -2.85
N ASN A 32 -15.81 -18.30 -2.73
CA ASN A 32 -14.51 -18.13 -3.40
C ASN A 32 -13.62 -16.89 -3.08
N LYS A 33 -13.72 -16.21 -1.92
CA LYS A 33 -12.85 -15.03 -1.67
C LYS A 33 -11.66 -15.32 -0.76
N THR A 34 -10.50 -15.54 -1.39
CA THR A 34 -9.18 -15.48 -0.78
C THR A 34 -8.76 -14.01 -0.55
N GLY A 35 -7.93 -13.77 0.47
CA GLY A 35 -7.25 -12.46 0.61
C GLY A 35 -7.79 -11.50 1.67
N LEU A 36 -8.73 -11.90 2.53
CA LEU A 36 -9.19 -11.08 3.67
C LEU A 36 -8.02 -10.58 4.54
N GLY A 37 -7.06 -11.45 4.86
CA GLY A 37 -5.86 -11.06 5.61
C GLY A 37 -5.08 -9.94 4.94
N CYS A 38 -4.96 -9.96 3.61
CA CYS A 38 -4.28 -8.92 2.83
C CYS A 38 -5.02 -7.58 2.94
N ASP A 39 -6.35 -7.58 2.79
CA ASP A 39 -7.15 -6.36 2.88
C ASP A 39 -7.14 -5.75 4.29
N LEU A 40 -7.19 -6.59 5.33
CA LEU A 40 -7.09 -6.12 6.72
C LEU A 40 -5.71 -5.49 6.99
N CYS A 41 -4.63 -6.15 6.55
CA CYS A 41 -3.28 -5.61 6.71
C CYS A 41 -3.10 -4.29 5.96
N ARG A 42 -3.65 -4.19 4.75
CA ARG A 42 -3.61 -2.97 3.93
C ARG A 42 -4.31 -1.80 4.64
N ILE A 43 -5.54 -2.00 5.12
CA ILE A 43 -6.27 -0.96 5.87
C ILE A 43 -5.46 -0.51 7.09
N ILE A 44 -4.92 -1.44 7.89
CA ILE A 44 -4.14 -1.07 9.07
C ILE A 44 -2.92 -0.22 8.69
N LEU A 45 -2.21 -0.59 7.62
CA LEU A 45 -1.09 0.20 7.10
C LEU A 45 -1.49 1.56 6.53
N ASP A 46 -2.64 1.66 5.86
CA ASP A 46 -3.20 2.92 5.34
C ASP A 46 -3.41 3.94 6.49
N PHE A 47 -3.83 3.47 7.66
CA PHE A 47 -3.97 4.30 8.88
C PHE A 47 -2.64 4.55 9.61
N GLY A 48 -1.52 4.08 9.06
CA GLY A 48 -0.19 4.27 9.64
C GLY A 48 0.08 3.46 10.90
N LEU A 49 -0.66 2.38 11.08
CA LEU A 49 -0.43 1.40 12.12
C LEU A 49 0.48 0.27 11.60
N SER A 50 1.27 -0.31 12.49
CA SER A 50 2.05 -1.53 12.27
C SER A 50 1.46 -2.66 13.08
N ILE A 51 1.43 -3.87 12.52
CA ILE A 51 0.95 -5.07 13.20
C ILE A 51 2.15 -5.71 13.90
N SER A 52 2.13 -5.75 15.23
CA SER A 52 3.21 -6.35 16.04
C SER A 52 2.98 -7.85 16.30
N LYS A 53 1.71 -8.25 16.36
CA LYS A 53 1.30 -9.64 16.55
C LYS A 53 -0.04 -9.86 15.87
N GLY A 54 -0.30 -11.10 15.43
CA GLY A 54 -1.59 -11.50 14.92
C GLY A 54 -1.86 -12.96 15.21
N ASP A 55 -3.12 -13.28 15.45
CA ASP A 55 -3.64 -14.64 15.49
C ASP A 55 -4.88 -14.70 14.59
N VAL A 56 -4.97 -15.75 13.78
CA VAL A 56 -6.07 -15.96 12.84
C VAL A 56 -6.48 -17.42 12.94
N SER A 57 -7.74 -17.64 13.25
CA SER A 57 -8.33 -18.97 13.34
C SER A 57 -9.60 -19.04 12.51
N THR A 58 -9.76 -20.11 11.75
CA THR A 58 -10.95 -20.36 10.95
C THR A 58 -11.44 -21.78 11.16
N ASN A 59 -12.76 -21.95 11.29
CA ASN A 59 -13.39 -23.27 11.38
C ASN A 59 -14.24 -23.59 10.13
N GLY A 60 -14.02 -22.87 9.04
CA GLY A 60 -14.75 -23.01 7.76
C GLY A 60 -16.14 -22.36 7.75
N LYS A 61 -16.70 -21.99 8.92
CA LYS A 61 -17.93 -21.19 9.05
C LYS A 61 -17.69 -19.82 9.67
N TRP A 62 -16.67 -19.69 10.51
CA TRP A 62 -16.30 -18.47 11.18
C TRP A 62 -14.81 -18.27 11.06
N CYS A 63 -14.41 -17.03 10.80
CA CYS A 63 -13.03 -16.57 10.85
C CYS A 63 -12.90 -15.56 11.99
N TYR A 64 -11.97 -15.83 12.91
CA TYR A 64 -11.59 -14.99 14.02
C TYR A 64 -10.20 -14.44 13.77
N VAL A 65 -10.06 -13.13 13.74
CA VAL A 65 -8.78 -12.44 13.56
C VAL A 65 -8.55 -11.56 14.79
N VAL A 66 -7.40 -11.71 15.43
CA VAL A 66 -6.95 -10.86 16.54
C VAL A 66 -5.62 -10.25 16.13
N LEU A 67 -5.57 -8.93 16.01
CA LEU A 67 -4.35 -8.20 15.63
C LEU A 67 -3.97 -7.22 16.73
N TRP A 68 -2.70 -7.23 17.12
CA TRP A 68 -2.10 -6.23 17.99
C TRP A 68 -1.38 -5.21 17.12
N VAL A 69 -1.78 -3.95 17.25
CA VAL A 69 -1.28 -2.87 16.40
C VAL A 69 -0.72 -1.71 17.21
N ILE A 70 0.31 -1.09 16.66
CA ILE A 70 1.02 0.07 17.22
C ILE A 70 1.16 1.17 16.16
N PRO A 71 1.10 2.46 16.52
CA PRO A 71 1.32 3.55 15.57
C PRO A 71 2.77 3.59 15.10
N HIS A 72 3.00 3.79 13.79
CA HIS A 72 4.33 3.87 13.19
C HIS A 72 4.92 5.30 13.22
N SER A 73 4.16 6.31 13.62
CA SER A 73 4.59 7.71 13.61
C SER A 73 4.01 8.47 14.80
N PHE A 74 4.66 9.55 15.22
CA PHE A 74 4.18 10.48 16.26
C PHE A 74 2.91 11.27 15.88
N SER A 75 2.28 10.98 14.74
CA SER A 75 0.98 11.58 14.40
C SER A 75 -0.09 10.88 15.24
N SER A 76 -0.56 11.60 16.26
CA SER A 76 -1.40 11.12 17.36
C SER A 76 -2.89 11.01 17.02
N ASN A 77 -3.30 11.32 15.78
CA ASN A 77 -4.71 11.51 15.45
C ASN A 77 -5.25 10.43 14.51
N ILE A 78 -5.18 9.17 14.94
CA ILE A 78 -5.80 8.06 14.22
C ILE A 78 -7.32 8.16 14.40
N ARG A 79 -8.05 8.26 13.28
CA ARG A 79 -9.53 8.24 13.28
C ARG A 79 -10.05 6.82 13.46
N TRP A 80 -10.00 6.31 14.69
CA TRP A 80 -10.41 4.94 15.04
C TRP A 80 -11.82 4.56 14.57
N LYS A 81 -12.75 5.51 14.55
CA LYS A 81 -14.09 5.30 13.99
C LYS A 81 -14.04 4.99 12.49
N SER A 82 -13.22 5.70 11.73
CA SER A 82 -13.03 5.44 10.29
C SER A 82 -12.36 4.09 10.08
N LEU A 83 -11.28 3.81 10.82
CA LEU A 83 -10.59 2.51 10.77
C LEU A 83 -11.56 1.36 11.04
N LYS A 84 -12.35 1.45 12.12
CA LYS A 84 -13.37 0.45 12.46
C LYS A 84 -14.38 0.28 11.33
N ASN A 85 -14.89 1.37 10.76
CA ASN A 85 -15.85 1.31 9.67
C ASN A 85 -15.26 0.66 8.40
N GLN A 86 -14.01 0.94 8.05
CA GLN A 86 -13.35 0.32 6.89
C GLN A 86 -13.09 -1.19 7.13
N LEU A 87 -12.65 -1.57 8.33
CA LEU A 87 -12.48 -2.98 8.70
C LEU A 87 -13.81 -3.73 8.64
N VAL A 88 -14.87 -3.17 9.22
CA VAL A 88 -16.23 -3.72 9.15
C VAL A 88 -16.69 -3.80 7.69
N SER A 89 -16.43 -2.79 6.86
CA SER A 89 -16.83 -2.77 5.46
C SER A 89 -16.22 -3.92 4.68
N VAL A 90 -14.93 -4.22 4.88
CA VAL A 90 -14.28 -5.39 4.24
C VAL A 90 -14.86 -6.70 4.77
N CYS A 91 -15.26 -6.76 6.05
CA CYS A 91 -15.89 -7.93 6.67
C CYS A 91 -17.36 -8.14 6.25
N ALA A 92 -18.12 -7.07 6.02
CA ALA A 92 -19.55 -7.11 5.69
C ALA A 92 -19.80 -7.18 4.19
N SER A 93 -18.91 -6.59 3.39
CA SER A 93 -19.14 -6.46 1.96
C SER A 93 -18.85 -7.76 1.22
N ASN A 94 -19.72 -8.00 0.25
CA ASN A 94 -19.45 -8.85 -0.91
C ASN A 94 -18.50 -8.18 -1.91
N SER A 95 -17.59 -7.30 -1.45
CA SER A 95 -16.81 -6.41 -2.31
C SER A 95 -16.05 -7.22 -3.35
N ALA A 96 -16.46 -7.07 -4.60
CA ALA A 96 -15.76 -7.56 -5.75
C ALA A 96 -14.36 -6.96 -5.74
N SER A 97 -13.39 -7.77 -6.13
CA SER A 97 -12.12 -7.34 -6.70
C SER A 97 -12.29 -6.01 -7.43
N PHE A 98 -11.62 -4.97 -6.96
CA PHE A 98 -11.56 -3.70 -7.66
C PHE A 98 -10.83 -3.95 -8.98
N TYR A 99 -11.58 -3.93 -10.08
CA TYR A 99 -11.10 -4.29 -11.40
C TYR A 99 -10.13 -3.24 -11.92
N PHE A 100 -8.96 -3.69 -12.36
CA PHE A 100 -8.19 -2.98 -13.38
C PHE A 100 -9.01 -3.09 -14.67
N ASN A 101 -9.51 -1.96 -15.17
CA ASN A 101 -10.38 -1.94 -16.33
C ASN A 101 -9.51 -2.09 -17.60
N GLN A 102 -9.43 -3.32 -18.11
CA GLN A 102 -9.12 -3.56 -19.52
C GLN A 102 -10.45 -3.48 -20.28
N GLN A 103 -10.52 -2.56 -21.25
CA GLN A 103 -11.63 -2.30 -22.17
C GLN A 103 -12.63 -3.46 -22.34
N SER A 104 -13.86 -3.27 -21.85
CA SER A 104 -15.07 -3.73 -22.54
C SER A 104 -16.30 -3.03 -21.96
N ASP A 105 -17.14 -2.56 -22.87
CA ASP A 105 -18.39 -1.85 -22.60
C ASP A 105 -19.33 -2.66 -21.68
N SER A 106 -19.54 -2.20 -20.45
CA SER A 106 -20.83 -2.36 -19.75
C SER A 106 -20.95 -1.39 -18.56
N LYS A 107 -21.94 -0.50 -18.65
CA LYS A 107 -22.37 0.39 -17.56
C LYS A 107 -22.96 -0.43 -16.42
N SER A 108 -22.26 -0.56 -15.29
CA SER A 108 -22.80 -0.52 -13.91
C SER A 108 -21.83 -1.10 -12.86
N SER A 109 -20.88 -0.27 -12.40
CA SER A 109 -20.47 -0.16 -10.99
C SER A 109 -19.48 1.00 -10.89
N SER A 110 -19.79 1.98 -10.03
CA SER A 110 -19.08 3.28 -9.99
C SER A 110 -17.62 3.10 -9.61
N SER A 111 -16.69 3.35 -10.53
CA SER A 111 -15.29 3.59 -10.18
C SER A 111 -15.20 4.72 -9.14
N PRO A 112 -14.28 4.66 -8.16
CA PRO A 112 -14.13 5.72 -7.18
C PRO A 112 -13.79 7.03 -7.90
N LEU A 113 -14.54 8.08 -7.57
CA LEU A 113 -14.40 9.38 -8.21
C LEU A 113 -13.03 9.97 -7.84
N VAL A 114 -12.18 10.11 -8.85
CA VAL A 114 -10.85 10.72 -8.71
C VAL A 114 -11.03 12.23 -8.71
N TYR A 115 -10.24 12.91 -7.88
CA TYR A 115 -10.18 14.37 -7.78
C TYR A 115 -8.77 14.85 -8.10
N LEU A 116 -8.69 16.06 -8.63
CA LEU A 116 -7.45 16.72 -8.99
C LEU A 116 -7.21 17.87 -8.02
N LEU A 117 -6.17 17.71 -7.20
CA LEU A 117 -5.62 18.75 -6.35
C LEU A 117 -4.46 19.42 -7.11
N LYS A 118 -4.57 20.72 -7.36
CA LYS A 118 -3.50 21.54 -7.92
C LYS A 118 -3.13 22.63 -6.91
N PHE A 119 -1.85 22.83 -6.65
CA PHE A 119 -1.41 24.01 -5.93
C PHE A 119 -0.13 24.59 -6.53
N CYS A 120 0.04 25.88 -6.30
CA CYS A 120 1.23 26.64 -6.63
C CYS A 120 1.74 27.33 -5.37
N CYS A 121 3.01 27.15 -5.04
CA CYS A 121 3.65 27.81 -3.92
C CYS A 121 5.16 27.94 -4.13
N LEU A 122 5.85 28.68 -3.26
CA LEU A 122 7.31 28.72 -3.24
C LEU A 122 7.88 27.40 -2.72
N ASP A 123 8.90 26.87 -3.40
CA ASP A 123 9.51 25.60 -3.02
C ASP A 123 10.24 25.73 -1.67
N ARG A 124 10.22 24.64 -0.90
CA ARG A 124 11.00 24.50 0.32
C ARG A 124 11.32 23.04 0.59
N LYS A 125 12.44 22.81 1.29
CA LYS A 125 12.84 21.47 1.71
C LYS A 125 11.73 20.76 2.48
N GLY A 126 11.34 19.58 1.98
CA GLY A 126 10.32 18.74 2.59
C GLY A 126 8.87 19.17 2.34
N LEU A 127 8.62 20.14 1.44
CA LEU A 127 7.28 20.58 1.06
C LEU A 127 6.39 19.41 0.62
N LEU A 128 6.88 18.58 -0.30
CA LEU A 128 6.16 17.43 -0.83
C LEU A 128 5.76 16.43 0.26
N HIS A 129 6.62 16.24 1.27
CA HIS A 129 6.31 15.41 2.42
C HIS A 129 5.22 16.02 3.30
N ASP A 130 5.28 17.32 3.59
CA ASP A 130 4.29 18.01 4.41
C ASP A 130 2.90 17.93 3.78
N VAL A 131 2.81 18.12 2.46
CA VAL A 131 1.57 17.93 1.68
C VAL A 131 1.10 16.49 1.76
N THR A 132 1.97 15.53 1.47
CA THR A 132 1.62 14.10 1.50
C THR A 132 1.15 13.65 2.89
N LYS A 133 1.73 14.22 3.95
CA LYS A 133 1.30 14.00 5.33
C LYS A 133 -0.15 14.44 5.55
N VAL A 134 -0.51 15.66 5.12
CA VAL A 134 -1.89 16.16 5.23
C VAL A 134 -2.86 15.29 4.44
N LEU A 135 -2.50 14.87 3.22
CA LEU A 135 -3.32 13.96 2.42
C LEU A 135 -3.57 12.63 3.14
N CYS A 136 -2.52 12.02 3.73
CA CYS A 136 -2.66 10.82 4.55
C CYS A 136 -3.55 11.03 5.78
N GLU A 137 -3.37 12.12 6.53
CA GLU A 137 -4.16 12.43 7.74
C GLU A 137 -5.65 12.67 7.41
N LEU A 138 -5.92 13.19 6.21
CA LEU A 138 -7.27 13.33 5.70
C LEU A 138 -7.86 12.03 5.15
N GLU A 139 -7.14 10.91 5.10
CA GLU A 139 -7.51 9.65 4.41
C GLU A 139 -7.78 9.84 2.91
N LEU A 140 -6.96 10.68 2.26
CA LEU A 140 -6.92 10.80 0.81
C LEU A 140 -5.81 9.91 0.26
N THR A 141 -6.17 9.04 -0.68
CA THR A 141 -5.23 8.14 -1.35
C THR A 141 -4.72 8.80 -2.62
N ILE A 142 -3.40 8.88 -2.78
CA ILE A 142 -2.75 9.41 -3.98
C ILE A 142 -2.69 8.30 -5.03
N GLN A 143 -3.29 8.51 -6.19
CA GLN A 143 -3.22 7.59 -7.33
C GLN A 143 -2.08 7.96 -8.29
N ARG A 144 -1.89 9.25 -8.53
CA ARG A 144 -0.85 9.79 -9.41
C ARG A 144 -0.38 11.13 -8.90
N VAL A 145 0.87 11.43 -9.22
CA VAL A 145 1.51 12.69 -8.87
C VAL A 145 2.28 13.17 -10.08
N LYS A 146 2.24 14.48 -10.29
CA LYS A 146 3.15 15.20 -11.16
C LYS A 146 3.57 16.45 -10.42
N VAL A 147 4.79 16.46 -9.91
CA VAL A 147 5.39 17.63 -9.26
C VAL A 147 6.55 18.12 -10.10
N MET A 148 6.72 19.43 -10.13
CA MET A 148 7.79 20.07 -10.87
C MET A 148 8.10 21.42 -10.25
N THR A 149 9.38 21.65 -9.99
CA THR A 149 9.90 22.95 -9.57
C THR A 149 10.30 23.75 -10.80
N THR A 150 9.83 24.98 -10.91
CA THR A 150 10.16 25.90 -11.99
C THR A 150 11.43 26.69 -11.64
N PRO A 151 12.14 27.27 -12.65
CA PRO A 151 13.38 28.02 -12.41
C PRO A 151 13.23 29.27 -11.53
N ASP A 152 12.00 29.73 -11.27
CA ASP A 152 11.69 30.85 -10.37
C ASP A 152 11.36 30.40 -8.94
N ASP A 153 11.84 29.23 -8.53
CA ASP A 153 11.65 28.61 -7.21
C ASP A 153 10.17 28.42 -6.81
N LYS A 154 9.29 28.28 -7.79
CA LYS A 154 7.89 27.89 -7.56
C LYS A 154 7.69 26.42 -7.86
N VAL A 155 6.73 25.82 -7.19
CA VAL A 155 6.26 24.47 -7.52
C VAL A 155 4.88 24.55 -8.15
N MET A 156 4.64 23.65 -9.11
CA MET A 156 3.34 23.44 -9.73
C MET A 156 2.98 21.97 -9.59
N ASP A 157 2.38 21.64 -8.45
CA ASP A 157 2.14 20.26 -8.08
C ASP A 157 0.70 19.85 -8.36
N MET A 158 0.57 18.66 -8.96
CA MET A 158 -0.71 18.06 -9.31
C MET A 158 -0.81 16.68 -8.68
N PHE A 159 -1.82 16.48 -7.83
CA PHE A 159 -2.13 15.20 -7.20
C PHE A 159 -3.50 14.72 -7.66
N PHE A 160 -3.54 13.49 -8.15
CA PHE A 160 -4.79 12.78 -8.43
C PHE A 160 -5.11 11.93 -7.22
N VAL A 161 -6.18 12.28 -6.50
CA VAL A 161 -6.53 11.69 -5.20
C VAL A 161 -7.92 11.08 -5.20
N THR A 162 -8.11 10.03 -4.40
CA THR A 162 -9.41 9.47 -4.07
C THR A 162 -9.71 9.60 -2.59
N ASP A 163 -10.97 9.86 -2.24
CA ASP A 163 -11.41 9.96 -0.84
C ASP A 163 -11.85 8.61 -0.32
N ASN A 164 -11.14 8.09 0.68
CA ASN A 164 -11.55 6.84 1.34
C ASN A 164 -12.83 7.01 2.17
N LEU A 165 -13.23 8.26 2.48
CA LEU A 165 -14.50 8.56 3.12
C LEU A 165 -15.64 8.81 2.12
N GLU A 166 -15.34 8.90 0.83
CA GLU A 166 -16.30 9.25 -0.23
C GLU A 166 -17.03 10.59 0.01
N LEU A 167 -16.43 11.55 0.72
CA LEU A 167 -17.03 12.84 1.08
C LEU A 167 -16.58 14.01 0.20
N LEU A 168 -15.54 13.83 -0.63
CA LEU A 168 -15.02 14.88 -1.52
C LEU A 168 -16.05 15.44 -2.52
N HIS A 169 -17.17 14.74 -2.74
CA HIS A 169 -18.30 15.28 -3.51
C HIS A 169 -18.94 16.51 -2.84
N THR A 170 -18.85 16.61 -1.52
CA THR A 170 -19.35 17.76 -0.77
C THR A 170 -18.39 18.95 -0.86
N LYS A 171 -18.95 20.15 -1.00
CA LYS A 171 -18.14 21.39 -0.99
C LYS A 171 -17.40 21.56 0.34
N LYS A 172 -18.07 21.27 1.47
CA LYS A 172 -17.48 21.36 2.81
C LYS A 172 -16.19 20.55 2.95
N ARG A 173 -16.18 19.28 2.54
CA ARG A 173 -14.99 18.42 2.61
C ARG A 173 -13.84 18.96 1.75
N ARG A 174 -14.15 19.52 0.57
CA ARG A 174 -13.15 20.14 -0.30
C ARG A 174 -12.57 21.40 0.33
N ASP A 175 -13.42 22.27 0.86
CA ASP A 175 -13.00 23.50 1.54
C ASP A 175 -12.15 23.19 2.78
N ASP A 176 -12.53 22.18 3.56
CA ASP A 176 -11.76 21.71 4.73
C ASP A 176 -10.39 21.13 4.34
N THR A 177 -10.34 20.41 3.21
CA THR A 177 -9.09 19.87 2.66
C THR A 177 -8.16 21.00 2.21
N CYS A 178 -8.66 21.95 1.42
CA CYS A 178 -7.89 23.11 1.00
C CYS A 178 -7.43 23.93 2.22
N ARG A 179 -8.28 24.14 3.23
CA ARG A 179 -7.89 24.86 4.45
C ARG A 179 -6.73 24.17 5.20
N SER A 180 -6.75 22.84 5.26
CA SER A 180 -5.67 22.05 5.88
C SER A 180 -4.36 22.18 5.09
N LEU A 181 -4.44 22.28 3.76
CA LEU A 181 -3.28 22.52 2.91
C LEU A 181 -2.77 23.96 3.03
N TYR A 182 -3.65 24.97 3.01
CA TYR A 182 -3.26 26.36 3.25
C TYR A 182 -2.52 26.55 4.59
N ALA A 183 -2.91 25.80 5.63
CA ALA A 183 -2.23 25.86 6.93
C ALA A 183 -0.77 25.40 6.89
N ILE A 184 -0.39 24.48 5.98
CA ILE A 184 1.00 24.01 5.83
C ILE A 184 1.79 24.78 4.76
N LEU A 185 1.10 25.35 3.78
CA LEU A 185 1.69 26.14 2.70
C LEU A 185 1.96 27.57 3.19
N GLY A 186 1.13 28.09 4.10
CA GLY A 186 1.27 29.41 4.69
C GLY A 186 1.28 30.53 3.65
N ASP A 187 2.05 31.59 3.94
CA ASP A 187 2.17 32.77 3.08
C ASP A 187 2.88 32.48 1.74
N SER A 188 3.51 31.32 1.60
CA SER A 188 4.14 30.88 0.36
C SER A 188 3.15 30.38 -0.68
N CYS A 189 1.88 30.20 -0.33
CA CYS A 189 0.84 29.69 -1.22
C CYS A 189 0.33 30.76 -2.20
N ILE A 190 0.39 30.45 -3.49
CA ILE A 190 -0.13 31.30 -4.57
C ILE A 190 -1.55 30.85 -4.94
N SER A 191 -1.77 29.54 -5.08
CA SER A 191 -3.09 28.96 -5.36
C SER A 191 -3.20 27.54 -4.83
N CYS A 192 -4.40 27.11 -4.46
CA CYS A 192 -4.70 25.72 -4.12
C CYS A 192 -6.17 25.42 -4.45
N ASP A 193 -6.37 24.50 -5.39
CA ASP A 193 -7.67 24.16 -5.96
C ASP A 193 -7.89 22.64 -5.96
N LEU A 194 -9.11 22.24 -5.57
CA LEU A 194 -9.53 20.84 -5.56
C LEU A 194 -10.80 20.67 -6.41
N GLN A 195 -10.63 20.01 -7.55
CA GLN A 195 -11.65 19.93 -8.60
C GLN A 195 -11.78 18.49 -9.13
N LEU A 196 -12.79 18.25 -9.97
CA LEU A 196 -12.84 17.02 -10.74
C LEU A 196 -11.76 17.08 -11.84
N PRO A 197 -11.10 15.95 -12.15
CA PRO A 197 -10.14 15.91 -13.22
C PRO A 197 -10.80 16.29 -14.55
N GLY A 198 -10.13 17.16 -15.31
CA GLY A 198 -10.50 17.44 -16.70
C GLY A 198 -10.10 16.29 -17.64
N PRO A 199 -10.36 16.43 -18.96
CA PRO A 199 -10.00 15.42 -19.96
C PRO A 199 -8.48 15.12 -20.01
N GLU A 200 -7.64 15.95 -19.37
CA GLU A 200 -6.23 15.65 -19.15
C GLU A 200 -5.97 14.35 -18.38
N TYR A 201 -6.89 13.91 -17.52
CA TYR A 201 -6.73 12.67 -16.75
C TYR A 201 -6.82 11.42 -17.63
N ASP A 202 -7.72 11.41 -18.61
CA ASP A 202 -7.88 10.31 -19.55
C ASP A 202 -6.66 10.21 -20.49
N ALA A 203 -6.10 11.34 -20.91
CA ALA A 203 -4.86 11.39 -21.68
C ALA A 203 -3.64 10.89 -20.87
N LEU A 204 -3.61 11.16 -19.56
CA LEU A 204 -2.54 10.69 -18.68
C LEU A 204 -2.61 9.18 -18.42
N GLN A 205 -3.79 8.53 -18.47
CA GLN A 205 -3.88 7.06 -18.34
C GLN A 205 -3.06 6.33 -19.41
N GLN A 206 -2.85 6.94 -20.58
CA GLN A 206 -2.13 6.35 -21.70
C GLN A 206 -0.66 6.77 -21.78
N GLY A 207 -0.21 7.73 -20.96
CA GLY A 207 1.07 8.42 -21.12
C GLY A 207 1.99 8.38 -19.89
N VAL A 208 2.06 7.27 -19.15
CA VAL A 208 3.12 7.08 -18.14
C VAL A 208 4.44 6.87 -18.89
N SER A 209 5.48 7.61 -18.51
CA SER A 209 6.83 7.36 -19.01
C SER A 209 7.31 6.00 -18.51
N SER A 210 7.35 4.99 -19.38
CA SER A 210 7.91 3.69 -19.01
C SER A 210 9.41 3.85 -18.77
N PRO A 211 9.98 3.28 -17.70
CA PRO A 211 11.43 3.34 -17.49
C PRO A 211 12.16 2.67 -18.66
N PRO A 212 13.43 3.05 -18.94
CA PRO A 212 14.25 2.39 -19.95
C PRO A 212 14.26 0.87 -19.74
N PRO A 213 14.31 0.04 -20.81
CA PRO A 213 14.17 -1.42 -20.69
C PRO A 213 15.13 -2.06 -19.68
N THR A 214 16.39 -1.60 -19.62
CA THR A 214 17.40 -2.10 -18.66
C THR A 214 17.02 -1.81 -17.20
N VAL A 215 16.48 -0.61 -16.95
CA VAL A 215 16.00 -0.20 -15.63
C VAL A 215 14.69 -0.90 -15.28
N ALA A 216 13.83 -1.15 -16.27
CA ALA A 216 12.62 -1.91 -16.10
C ALA A 216 12.91 -3.37 -15.73
N GLU A 217 13.88 -4.01 -16.40
CA GLU A 217 14.35 -5.36 -16.06
C GLU A 217 14.88 -5.39 -14.62
N GLU A 218 15.74 -4.45 -14.22
CA GLU A 218 16.24 -4.38 -12.85
C GLU A 218 15.13 -4.11 -11.80
N LEU A 219 14.18 -3.22 -12.11
CA LEU A 219 13.06 -2.91 -11.21
C LEU A 219 12.01 -4.02 -11.15
N PHE A 220 11.85 -4.84 -12.19
CA PHE A 220 10.70 -5.75 -12.32
C PHE A 220 11.08 -7.24 -12.38
N CYS A 221 12.34 -7.62 -12.61
CA CYS A 221 12.78 -9.01 -12.58
C CYS A 221 12.75 -9.61 -11.16
N CYS A 222 12.38 -10.88 -11.04
CA CYS A 222 12.28 -11.60 -9.77
C CYS A 222 13.47 -12.55 -9.54
N GLU A 223 14.67 -12.20 -10.00
CA GLU A 223 15.84 -13.07 -9.85
C GLU A 223 16.43 -12.92 -8.44
N LEU A 224 16.48 -14.01 -7.67
CA LEU A 224 17.44 -14.13 -6.58
C LEU A 224 18.67 -14.77 -7.19
N SER A 225 19.57 -13.98 -7.76
CA SER A 225 20.86 -14.55 -8.14
C SER A 225 21.60 -14.89 -6.85
N GLU A 226 22.06 -16.14 -6.72
CA GLU A 226 22.97 -16.58 -5.64
C GLU A 226 24.27 -15.73 -5.58
N LYS A 227 24.50 -14.90 -6.61
CA LYS A 227 25.61 -13.95 -6.75
C LYS A 227 25.23 -12.47 -6.60
N GLU A 228 24.09 -12.11 -6.01
CA GLU A 228 23.84 -10.72 -5.60
C GLU A 228 24.68 -10.34 -4.37
N ASN A 229 25.99 -10.26 -4.58
CA ASN A 229 26.83 -9.25 -3.95
C ASN A 229 26.49 -7.91 -4.61
N LEU A 230 25.30 -7.36 -4.36
CA LEU A 230 25.00 -5.97 -4.71
C LEU A 230 25.16 -5.09 -3.47
N SER A 231 26.41 -5.07 -3.04
CA SER A 231 27.05 -4.09 -2.19
C SER A 231 27.15 -2.72 -2.88
N HIS A 232 26.03 -2.18 -3.35
CA HIS A 232 25.97 -0.78 -3.76
C HIS A 232 24.88 -0.09 -2.93
N ALA A 233 25.33 0.43 -1.79
CA ALA A 233 24.63 1.38 -0.91
C ALA A 233 23.77 0.88 0.26
N LEU A 234 24.05 -0.30 0.86
CA LEU A 234 23.52 -0.62 2.19
C LEU A 234 24.65 -1.06 3.15
N SER A 235 24.59 -0.55 4.38
CA SER A 235 25.61 -0.63 5.44
C SER A 235 26.14 -2.04 5.71
N PRO A 236 27.38 -2.19 6.25
CA PRO A 236 27.98 -3.48 6.61
C PRO A 236 27.17 -4.31 7.63
N ASP A 237 26.18 -3.73 8.31
CA ASP A 237 25.27 -4.44 9.22
C ASP A 237 24.24 -5.34 8.51
N LEU A 238 23.95 -5.14 7.22
CA LEU A 238 22.99 -5.99 6.50
C LEU A 238 23.57 -7.38 6.18
N ASN A 239 24.90 -7.51 6.10
CA ASN A 239 25.58 -8.81 5.96
C ASN A 239 25.49 -9.68 7.23
N LYS A 240 25.02 -9.12 8.36
CA LYS A 240 24.65 -9.85 9.58
C LYS A 240 23.17 -10.25 9.64
N LEU A 241 22.34 -9.78 8.70
CA LEU A 241 20.93 -10.15 8.67
C LEU A 241 20.80 -11.60 8.18
N LYS A 242 20.31 -12.49 9.04
CA LYS A 242 19.96 -13.86 8.65
C LYS A 242 19.02 -13.80 7.44
N SER A 243 19.37 -14.51 6.38
CA SER A 243 18.49 -14.71 5.22
C SER A 243 17.11 -15.20 5.70
N PRO A 244 16.01 -14.73 5.07
CA PRO A 244 14.68 -15.13 5.51
C PRO A 244 14.52 -16.65 5.37
N GLY A 245 14.16 -17.27 6.48
CA GLY A 245 13.85 -18.69 6.56
C GLY A 245 12.38 -18.91 6.25
N VAL A 246 12.08 -19.75 5.26
CA VAL A 246 10.72 -20.25 5.00
C VAL A 246 10.80 -21.77 5.01
N THR A 247 10.04 -22.40 5.89
CA THR A 247 9.91 -23.86 5.96
C THR A 247 8.46 -24.25 5.76
N ILE A 248 8.26 -25.31 4.97
CA ILE A 248 6.96 -25.91 4.72
C ILE A 248 7.01 -27.33 5.27
N ASP A 249 6.13 -27.62 6.21
CA ASP A 249 5.98 -28.94 6.80
C ASP A 249 4.57 -29.49 6.55
N ASN A 250 4.53 -30.66 5.91
CA ASN A 250 3.32 -31.41 5.62
C ASN A 250 3.22 -32.70 6.45
N SER A 251 4.23 -33.02 7.27
CA SER A 251 4.28 -34.24 8.08
C SER A 251 3.51 -34.10 9.38
N SER A 252 3.42 -32.89 9.93
CA SER A 252 2.73 -32.58 11.19
C SER A 252 1.20 -32.63 11.13
N SER A 253 0.60 -32.68 9.94
CA SER A 253 -0.86 -32.79 9.79
C SER A 253 -1.27 -33.58 8.54
N PRO A 254 -2.26 -34.49 8.63
CA PRO A 254 -2.78 -35.18 7.45
C PRO A 254 -3.55 -34.24 6.51
N ALA A 255 -4.14 -33.15 7.03
CA ALA A 255 -5.06 -32.27 6.28
C ALA A 255 -4.50 -30.86 6.02
N HIS A 256 -3.47 -30.43 6.76
CA HIS A 256 -2.96 -29.05 6.70
C HIS A 256 -1.47 -28.99 6.36
N THR A 257 -1.04 -27.80 5.94
CA THR A 257 0.35 -27.44 5.69
C THR A 257 0.78 -26.43 6.75
N LEU A 258 1.86 -26.72 7.46
CA LEU A 258 2.50 -25.79 8.38
C LEU A 258 3.53 -24.96 7.60
N LEU A 259 3.30 -23.65 7.53
CA LEU A 259 4.25 -22.69 6.94
C LEU A 259 4.87 -21.87 8.08
N GLN A 260 6.19 -22.01 8.28
CA GLN A 260 6.91 -21.19 9.25
C GLN A 260 7.81 -20.20 8.51
N ILE A 261 7.74 -18.94 8.93
CA ILE A 261 8.49 -17.85 8.33
C ILE A 261 9.29 -17.18 9.45
N HIS A 262 10.59 -17.01 9.24
CA HIS A 262 11.50 -16.32 10.13
C HIS A 262 12.25 -15.24 9.34
N CYS A 263 12.01 -13.99 9.67
CA CYS A 263 12.65 -12.83 9.03
C CYS A 263 12.77 -11.67 10.02
N VAL A 264 13.52 -10.64 9.63
CA VAL A 264 13.57 -9.40 10.39
C VAL A 264 12.26 -8.64 10.21
N ASP A 265 11.73 -8.13 11.32
CA ASP A 265 10.54 -7.31 11.28
C ASP A 265 10.80 -6.01 10.52
N GLN A 266 9.86 -5.66 9.65
CA GLN A 266 9.93 -4.47 8.81
C GLN A 266 8.53 -3.92 8.61
N LYS A 267 8.45 -2.61 8.37
CA LYS A 267 7.16 -1.96 8.10
C LYS A 267 6.43 -2.71 6.99
N GLY A 268 5.16 -3.03 7.20
CA GLY A 268 4.32 -3.70 6.20
C GLY A 268 4.66 -5.16 5.89
N LEU A 269 5.52 -5.82 6.68
CA LEU A 269 5.90 -7.23 6.47
C LEU A 269 4.69 -8.16 6.33
N LEU A 270 3.74 -8.09 7.27
CA LEU A 270 2.57 -8.97 7.25
C LEU A 270 1.69 -8.73 6.02
N TYR A 271 1.57 -7.48 5.55
CA TYR A 271 0.89 -7.18 4.29
C TYR A 271 1.61 -7.84 3.11
N GLY A 272 2.94 -7.71 3.02
CA GLY A 272 3.73 -8.35 1.96
C GLY A 272 3.52 -9.87 1.94
N ILE A 273 3.61 -10.53 3.10
CA ILE A 273 3.36 -11.98 3.23
C ILE A 273 1.93 -12.33 2.78
N MET A 274 0.91 -11.64 3.32
CA MET A 274 -0.49 -11.93 3.00
C MET A 274 -0.82 -11.66 1.52
N ARG A 275 -0.17 -10.65 0.93
CA ARG A 275 -0.26 -10.34 -0.51
C ARG A 275 0.33 -11.47 -1.34
N THR A 276 1.53 -11.92 -1.02
CA THR A 276 2.17 -13.06 -1.72
C THR A 276 1.33 -14.32 -1.61
N LEU A 277 0.78 -14.63 -0.42
CA LEU A 277 -0.10 -15.78 -0.21
C LEU A 277 -1.38 -15.68 -1.05
N LYS A 278 -2.00 -14.50 -1.10
CA LYS A 278 -3.17 -14.20 -1.93
C LYS A 278 -2.87 -14.38 -3.42
N ASP A 279 -1.76 -13.81 -3.90
CA ASP A 279 -1.34 -13.89 -5.30
C ASP A 279 -0.91 -15.30 -5.73
N CYS A 280 -0.54 -16.18 -4.79
CA CYS A 280 -0.26 -17.59 -5.07
C CYS A 280 -1.55 -18.45 -5.18
N ASN A 281 -2.73 -17.85 -4.99
CA ASN A 281 -4.03 -18.51 -5.01
C ASN A 281 -4.05 -19.81 -4.18
N ILE A 282 -3.46 -19.75 -2.97
CA ILE A 282 -3.53 -20.87 -2.04
C ILE A 282 -5.00 -21.01 -1.65
N GLN A 283 -5.69 -21.99 -2.24
CA GLN A 283 -7.09 -22.26 -1.96
C GLN A 283 -7.25 -22.58 -0.48
N ASP A 284 -8.10 -21.81 0.20
CA ASP A 284 -8.40 -22.00 1.62
C ASP A 284 -8.79 -23.47 1.88
N GLY A 285 -8.05 -24.11 2.79
CA GLY A 285 -8.37 -25.44 3.32
C GLY A 285 -7.81 -26.64 2.56
N LYS A 286 -7.01 -26.47 1.49
CA LYS A 286 -6.33 -27.61 0.84
C LYS A 286 -4.84 -27.65 1.19
N LYS A 287 -4.36 -28.85 1.52
CA LYS A 287 -2.94 -29.13 1.75
C LYS A 287 -2.11 -28.83 0.49
N LEU A 288 -1.01 -28.13 0.66
CA LEU A 288 -0.10 -27.75 -0.43
C LEU A 288 0.82 -28.93 -0.76
N LEU A 289 0.44 -29.79 -1.72
CA LEU A 289 1.15 -31.05 -1.99
C LEU A 289 2.26 -30.98 -3.06
N GLY A 290 2.18 -30.04 -4.00
CA GLY A 290 3.13 -29.97 -5.12
C GLY A 290 4.47 -29.37 -4.71
N SER A 291 5.57 -30.11 -4.87
CA SER A 291 6.94 -29.65 -4.57
C SER A 291 7.32 -28.38 -5.33
N GLU A 292 6.90 -28.26 -6.59
CA GLU A 292 7.11 -27.06 -7.41
C GLU A 292 6.33 -25.86 -6.86
N LYS A 293 5.06 -26.06 -6.45
CA LYS A 293 4.24 -25.00 -5.83
C LYS A 293 4.81 -24.55 -4.49
N GLN A 294 5.31 -25.48 -3.68
CA GLN A 294 6.00 -25.20 -2.43
C GLN A 294 7.28 -24.38 -2.66
N SER A 295 8.10 -24.80 -3.62
CA SER A 295 9.37 -24.13 -3.96
C SER A 295 9.12 -22.73 -4.50
N SER A 296 8.15 -22.57 -5.41
CA SER A 296 7.72 -21.29 -5.95
C SER A 296 7.19 -20.35 -4.85
N LEU A 297 6.35 -20.85 -3.94
CA LEU A 297 5.85 -20.07 -2.81
C LEU A 297 6.99 -19.62 -1.88
N CYS A 298 7.87 -20.54 -1.49
CA CYS A 298 9.04 -20.22 -0.66
C CYS A 298 9.92 -19.16 -1.32
N PHE A 299 10.18 -19.30 -2.62
CA PHE A 299 10.96 -18.34 -3.39
C PHE A 299 10.31 -16.95 -3.37
N ARG A 300 9.03 -16.85 -3.72
CA ARG A 300 8.29 -15.59 -3.75
C ARG A 300 8.24 -14.91 -2.37
N LEU A 301 8.03 -15.68 -1.30
CA LEU A 301 8.05 -15.16 0.06
C LEU A 301 9.44 -14.63 0.44
N LYS A 302 10.52 -15.32 0.07
CA LYS A 302 11.89 -14.86 0.30
C LYS A 302 12.18 -13.55 -0.45
N VAL A 303 11.80 -13.46 -1.72
CA VAL A 303 11.94 -12.22 -2.50
C VAL A 303 11.20 -11.06 -1.84
N GLU A 304 9.95 -11.26 -1.43
CA GLU A 304 9.15 -10.20 -0.79
C GLU A 304 9.76 -9.74 0.54
N MET A 305 10.36 -10.64 1.31
CA MET A 305 10.99 -10.31 2.58
C MET A 305 12.35 -9.60 2.40
N LEU A 306 13.12 -9.98 1.38
CA LEU A 306 14.41 -9.35 1.07
C LEU A 306 14.22 -7.98 0.41
N HIS A 307 13.27 -7.87 -0.51
CA HIS A 307 13.06 -6.71 -1.37
C HIS A 307 11.59 -6.26 -1.34
N PRO A 308 11.07 -5.77 -0.18
CA PRO A 308 9.67 -5.36 -0.03
C PRO A 308 9.31 -4.14 -0.89
N LEU A 309 10.31 -3.34 -1.23
CA LEU A 309 10.31 -2.27 -2.22
C LEU A 309 11.61 -2.41 -2.99
N ARG A 310 11.58 -2.09 -4.29
CA ARG A 310 12.79 -2.05 -5.12
C ARG A 310 13.15 -0.61 -5.34
N VAL A 311 14.39 -0.27 -5.00
CA VAL A 311 14.89 1.09 -5.02
C VAL A 311 16.16 1.11 -5.86
N ILE A 312 16.16 1.92 -6.91
CA ILE A 312 17.32 2.13 -7.77
C ILE A 312 17.65 3.61 -7.78
N ILE A 313 18.94 3.91 -7.73
CA ILE A 313 19.46 5.26 -7.95
C ILE A 313 20.18 5.23 -9.30
N SER A 314 19.65 5.99 -10.25
CA SER A 314 20.25 6.19 -11.57
C SER A 314 20.67 7.64 -11.74
N ASN A 315 21.57 7.91 -12.67
CA ASN A 315 21.90 9.27 -13.09
C ASN A 315 21.33 9.51 -14.49
N ARG A 316 20.63 10.62 -14.65
CA ARG A 316 20.06 11.07 -15.92
C ARG A 316 20.67 12.41 -16.30
N GLY A 317 21.88 12.36 -16.86
CA GLY A 317 22.66 13.56 -17.17
C GLY A 317 23.21 14.20 -15.88
N PRO A 318 22.97 15.51 -15.62
CA PRO A 318 23.39 16.15 -14.38
C PRO A 318 22.53 15.78 -13.17
N ASP A 319 21.36 15.18 -13.41
CA ASP A 319 20.36 14.92 -12.37
C ASP A 319 20.45 13.47 -11.85
N THR A 320 20.21 13.30 -10.55
CA THR A 320 20.05 11.99 -9.92
C THR A 320 18.56 11.63 -9.89
N GLU A 321 18.24 10.41 -10.34
CA GLU A 321 16.89 9.89 -10.39
C GLU A 321 16.77 8.74 -9.38
N LEU A 322 15.75 8.83 -8.51
CA LEU A 322 15.40 7.79 -7.54
C LEU A 322 14.15 7.07 -8.03
N LEU A 323 14.30 5.80 -8.38
CA LEU A 323 13.20 4.96 -8.83
C LEU A 323 12.79 4.02 -7.70
N VAL A 324 11.49 4.04 -7.36
CA VAL A 324 10.93 3.20 -6.31
C VAL A 324 9.79 2.38 -6.90
N ALA A 325 10.00 1.08 -7.05
CA ALA A 325 8.98 0.15 -7.49
C ALA A 325 8.35 -0.58 -6.29
N ASN A 326 7.03 -0.44 -6.19
CA ASN A 326 6.21 -1.10 -5.18
C ASN A 326 5.47 -2.26 -5.84
N PRO A 327 5.68 -3.52 -5.42
CA PRO A 327 4.92 -4.62 -5.98
C PRO A 327 3.43 -4.50 -5.61
N VAL A 328 2.58 -4.67 -6.63
CA VAL A 328 1.13 -4.49 -6.56
C VAL A 328 0.40 -5.83 -6.61
N GLU A 329 -0.72 -5.91 -5.88
CA GLU A 329 -1.70 -7.00 -5.98
C GLU A 329 -2.28 -7.09 -7.40
N ILE A 330 -2.82 -8.26 -7.75
CA ILE A 330 -3.55 -8.46 -9.02
C ILE A 330 -4.74 -7.49 -9.15
N CYS A 331 -5.35 -7.06 -8.04
CA CYS A 331 -6.41 -6.05 -8.03
C CYS A 331 -5.90 -4.60 -8.19
N GLY A 332 -4.63 -4.42 -8.55
CA GLY A 332 -4.03 -3.10 -8.77
C GLY A 332 -3.83 -2.29 -7.49
N LYS A 333 -3.76 -2.94 -6.33
CA LYS A 333 -3.51 -2.25 -5.05
C LYS A 333 -2.09 -2.53 -4.59
N GLY A 334 -1.29 -1.48 -4.44
CA GLY A 334 0.06 -1.57 -3.92
C GLY A 334 0.10 -1.42 -2.41
N ARG A 335 1.31 -1.58 -1.85
CA ARG A 335 1.59 -1.24 -0.47
C ARG A 335 1.20 0.22 -0.17
N PRO A 336 0.40 0.47 0.87
CA PRO A 336 0.06 1.80 1.36
C PRO A 336 1.24 2.69 1.70
N ARG A 337 1.05 4.00 1.56
CA ARG A 337 1.93 5.06 2.11
C ARG A 337 3.40 5.02 1.65
N VAL A 338 3.72 4.27 0.59
CA VAL A 338 5.09 4.22 0.05
C VAL A 338 5.58 5.61 -0.35
N PHE A 339 4.77 6.41 -1.03
CA PHE A 339 5.13 7.78 -1.39
C PHE A 339 5.35 8.69 -0.17
N TYR A 340 4.53 8.53 0.87
CA TYR A 340 4.73 9.22 2.15
C TYR A 340 6.08 8.86 2.78
N ASP A 341 6.45 7.57 2.77
CA ASP A 341 7.71 7.10 3.35
C ASP A 341 8.92 7.58 2.55
N VAL A 342 8.85 7.57 1.22
CA VAL A 342 9.91 8.07 0.34
C VAL A 342 10.12 9.57 0.56
N THR A 343 9.05 10.35 0.54
CA THR A 343 9.13 11.81 0.75
C THR A 343 9.62 12.15 2.16
N LEU A 344 9.25 11.35 3.18
CA LEU A 344 9.77 11.49 4.55
C LEU A 344 11.28 11.24 4.59
N ALA A 345 11.75 10.15 3.98
CA ALA A 345 13.16 9.80 3.94
C ALA A 345 13.99 10.90 3.26
N LEU A 346 13.54 11.38 2.09
CA LEU A 346 14.19 12.48 1.36
C LEU A 346 14.21 13.77 2.19
N LYS A 347 13.13 14.09 2.90
CA LYS A 347 13.07 15.23 3.82
C LYS A 347 14.09 15.09 4.96
N VAL A 348 14.19 13.92 5.60
CA VAL A 348 15.13 13.66 6.69
C VAL A 348 16.59 13.75 6.21
N LEU A 349 16.86 13.28 4.99
CA LEU A 349 18.18 13.38 4.35
C LEU A 349 18.49 14.80 3.84
N GLY A 350 17.51 15.72 3.87
CA GLY A 350 17.68 17.08 3.38
C GLY A 350 17.80 17.20 1.85
N ILE A 351 17.34 16.19 1.12
CA ILE A 351 17.38 16.10 -0.34
C ILE A 351 16.16 16.82 -0.92
N CYS A 352 16.38 17.74 -1.86
CA CYS A 352 15.32 18.43 -2.59
C CYS A 352 14.81 17.57 -3.76
N ILE A 353 13.53 17.75 -4.10
CA ILE A 353 12.88 17.01 -5.18
C ILE A 353 12.54 18.01 -6.27
N PHE A 354 13.28 17.98 -7.38
CA PHE A 354 13.02 18.86 -8.51
C PHE A 354 11.76 18.44 -9.29
N SER A 355 11.59 17.13 -9.48
CA SER A 355 10.47 16.52 -10.20
C SER A 355 10.18 15.15 -9.60
N ALA A 356 8.91 14.76 -9.59
CA ALA A 356 8.49 13.40 -9.26
C ALA A 356 7.21 13.03 -10.01
N GLU A 357 7.17 11.77 -10.44
CA GLU A 357 6.03 11.17 -11.11
C GLU A 357 5.65 9.86 -10.38
N ILE A 358 4.35 9.62 -10.22
CA ILE A 358 3.82 8.32 -9.77
C ILE A 358 2.85 7.81 -10.83
N GLY A 359 3.06 6.57 -11.24
CA GLY A 359 2.22 5.87 -12.21
C GLY A 359 2.22 4.37 -11.99
N TRP A 360 1.37 3.69 -12.77
CA TRP A 360 1.27 2.23 -12.81
C TRP A 360 2.01 1.73 -14.05
N ASN A 361 2.89 0.75 -13.86
CA ASN A 361 3.54 0.05 -14.97
C ASN A 361 3.03 -1.39 -15.01
N LEU A 362 2.55 -1.81 -16.18
CA LEU A 362 2.14 -3.18 -16.46
C LEU A 362 3.34 -3.91 -17.07
N THR A 363 3.84 -4.93 -16.38
CA THR A 363 4.86 -5.83 -16.92
C THR A 363 4.14 -6.95 -17.69
N SER A 364 4.54 -7.18 -18.93
CA SER A 364 3.95 -8.23 -19.78
C SER A 364 4.11 -9.65 -19.21
N ASP A 365 5.03 -9.86 -18.25
CA ASP A 365 5.44 -11.18 -17.75
C ASP A 365 4.63 -11.70 -16.55
N ARG A 366 3.47 -11.09 -16.23
CA ARG A 366 2.55 -11.56 -15.17
C ARG A 366 1.25 -12.18 -15.71
N GLN A 367 1.30 -12.83 -16.87
CA GLN A 367 0.21 -13.71 -17.32
C GLN A 367 0.30 -15.10 -16.70
#